data_AF-A0A2M7RID8-F1
#
_entry.id   AF-A0A2M7RID8-F1
#
_cell.length_a   1.000
_cell.length_b   1.000
_cell.length_c   1.000
_cell.angle_alpha   90.00
_cell.angle_beta   90.00
_cell.angle_gamma   90.00
#
_symmetry.space_group_name_H-M   'P 1'
#
loop_
_entity.id
_entity.type
_entity.pdbx_description
1 polymer ?
#
loop_
_entity_poly.entity_id
_entity_poly.type
_entity_poly.pdbx_seq_one_letter_code
_entity_poly.pdbx_strand_id
1 'polypeptide(L)'
;MKILAKKLNMSQIWKEDKVIPVTVLLLVDQPKEFPTEIKENQIVKISGLSKGRGFQGVVKRHGFSGGPKSHGQKDRLRAPGSIGATAPQRVIKGRKMAGHMGQKRITEKKKIVSFD
;
A
#
# COMPACT_ATOMS: atom_id res chain seq x y z
N MET A 1 -6.69 -14.97 17.11
CA MET A 1 -6.93 -13.72 17.85
C MET A 1 -6.81 -12.51 16.92
N LYS A 2 -7.63 -11.48 17.09
CA LYS A 2 -7.49 -10.18 16.39
C LYS A 2 -7.22 -9.12 17.44
N ILE A 3 -6.17 -8.33 17.25
CA ILE A 3 -5.81 -7.25 18.17
C ILE A 3 -5.96 -5.94 17.39
N LEU A 4 -6.61 -4.96 18.01
CA LEU A 4 -6.72 -3.61 17.48
C LEU A 4 -5.51 -2.80 17.92
N ALA A 5 -4.95 -2.05 16.98
CA ALA A 5 -3.78 -1.23 17.25
C ALA A 5 -3.85 0.08 16.47
N LYS A 6 -3.36 1.15 17.07
CA LYS A 6 -3.20 2.47 16.46
C LYS A 6 -1.75 2.62 16.00
N LYS A 7 -1.55 2.92 14.72
CA LYS A 7 -0.25 3.30 14.20
C LYS A 7 0.14 4.68 14.74
N LEU A 8 1.29 4.78 15.40
CA LEU A 8 1.83 6.06 15.89
C LEU A 8 2.72 6.70 14.82
N ASN A 9 3.95 6.23 14.69
CA ASN A 9 4.96 6.78 13.79
C ASN A 9 5.85 5.66 13.22
N MET A 10 6.77 6.05 12.34
CA MET A 10 7.85 5.19 11.85
C MET A 10 9.16 5.68 12.46
N SER A 11 9.88 4.80 13.14
CA SER A 11 11.13 5.09 13.83
C SER A 11 12.20 4.09 13.39
N GLN A 12 13.39 4.21 13.95
CA GLN A 12 14.50 3.29 13.72
C GLN A 12 14.97 2.72 15.06
N ILE A 13 15.24 1.42 15.07
CA ILE A 13 15.84 0.71 16.21
C ILE A 13 17.19 0.17 15.74
N TRP A 14 18.20 0.30 16.60
CA TRP A 14 19.49 -0.35 16.43
C TRP A 14 19.42 -1.74 17.09
N LYS A 15 19.64 -2.79 16.31
CA LYS A 15 19.91 -4.14 16.83
C LYS A 15 21.27 -4.55 16.30
N GLU A 16 22.19 -4.88 17.21
CA GLU A 16 23.59 -5.11 16.88
C GLU A 16 24.15 -3.90 16.11
N ASP A 17 24.69 -4.11 14.91
CA ASP A 17 25.24 -3.06 14.04
C ASP A 17 24.28 -2.64 12.91
N LYS A 18 23.02 -3.08 12.94
CA LYS A 18 22.05 -2.83 11.85
C LYS A 18 20.91 -1.91 12.30
N VAL A 19 20.64 -0.91 11.46
CA VAL A 19 19.48 -0.02 11.60
C VAL A 19 18.26 -0.69 10.99
N ILE A 20 17.24 -0.92 11.81
CA ILE A 20 15.98 -1.52 11.38
C ILE A 20 14.88 -0.45 11.41
N PRO A 21 14.25 -0.11 10.27
CA PRO A 21 13.10 0.79 10.26
C PRO A 21 11.87 0.05 10.79
N VAL A 22 11.31 0.55 11.89
CA VAL A 22 10.14 -0.05 12.55
C VAL A 22 8.94 0.89 12.51
N THR A 23 7.75 0.31 12.61
CA THR A 23 6.52 1.08 12.82
C THR A 23 6.03 0.81 14.23
N VAL A 24 5.93 1.86 15.04
CA VAL A 24 5.45 1.74 16.42
C VAL A 24 3.93 1.66 16.40
N LEU A 25 3.40 0.63 17.05
CA LEU A 25 1.97 0.36 17.18
C LEU A 25 1.59 0.40 18.66
N LEU A 26 0.53 1.14 18.99
CA LEU A 26 -0.08 1.13 20.31
C LEU A 26 -1.27 0.17 20.28
N LEU A 27 -1.33 -0.81 21.18
CA LEU A 27 -2.49 -1.68 21.31
C LEU A 27 -3.67 -0.91 21.91
N VAL A 28 -4.84 -1.09 21.32
CA VAL A 28 -6.09 -0.45 21.74
C VAL A 28 -6.94 -1.51 22.45
N ASP A 29 -7.52 -1.15 23.60
CA ASP A 29 -8.46 -1.95 24.40
C ASP A 29 -7.94 -3.27 25.02
N GLN A 30 -6.62 -3.47 25.13
CA GLN A 30 -6.06 -4.58 25.92
C GLN A 30 -5.67 -4.10 27.34
N PRO A 31 -5.69 -4.98 28.37
CA PRO A 31 -5.04 -4.65 29.64
C PRO A 31 -3.57 -4.27 29.40
N LYS A 32 -2.96 -3.56 30.35
CA LYS A 32 -1.55 -3.12 30.28
C LYS A 32 -0.53 -4.25 30.04
N GLU A 33 -0.96 -5.51 30.15
CA GLU A 33 -0.12 -6.68 29.98
C GLU A 33 -0.21 -7.25 28.56
N PHE A 34 0.95 -7.50 27.97
CA PHE A 34 1.10 -7.99 26.60
C PHE A 34 0.66 -9.47 26.50
N PRO A 35 -0.03 -9.91 25.42
CA PRO A 35 -0.39 -11.31 25.26
C PRO A 35 0.85 -12.19 25.17
N THR A 36 0.99 -13.14 26.10
CA THR A 36 2.17 -14.03 26.27
C THR A 36 2.46 -14.91 25.05
N GLU A 37 1.50 -15.03 24.14
CA GLU A 37 1.55 -15.91 22.96
C GLU A 37 2.36 -15.30 21.80
N ILE A 38 2.58 -13.99 21.80
CA ILE A 38 3.28 -13.30 20.72
C ILE A 38 4.78 -13.28 21.04
N LYS A 39 5.58 -13.84 20.13
CA LYS A 39 7.03 -13.92 20.29
C LYS A 39 7.74 -12.93 19.37
N GLU A 40 8.92 -12.48 19.80
CA GLU A 40 9.83 -11.76 18.91
C GLU A 40 10.12 -12.61 17.68
N ASN A 41 10.35 -11.94 16.55
CA ASN A 41 10.63 -12.56 15.27
C ASN A 41 9.47 -13.35 14.63
N GLN A 42 8.29 -13.39 15.24
CA GLN A 42 7.09 -14.00 14.64
C GLN A 42 6.57 -13.17 13.45
N ILE A 43 6.09 -13.86 12.42
CA ILE A 43 5.43 -13.23 11.26
C ILE A 43 3.94 -13.05 11.56
N VAL A 44 3.48 -11.81 11.51
CA VAL A 44 2.07 -11.44 11.69
C VAL A 44 1.48 -10.80 10.45
N LYS A 45 0.15 -10.92 10.30
CA LYS A 45 -0.63 -10.26 9.25
C LYS A 45 -1.22 -8.97 9.82
N ILE A 46 -0.75 -7.83 9.33
CA ILE A 46 -1.26 -6.51 9.71
C ILE A 46 -2.26 -6.09 8.64
N SER A 47 -3.46 -5.70 9.05
CA SER A 47 -4.48 -5.17 8.13
C SER A 47 -4.82 -3.73 8.50
N GLY A 48 -4.87 -2.85 7.51
CA GLY A 48 -5.20 -1.44 7.71
C GLY A 48 -5.83 -0.82 6.48
N LEU A 49 -6.35 0.39 6.61
CA LEU A 49 -6.81 1.18 5.48
C LEU A 49 -5.62 1.92 4.85
N SER A 50 -5.47 1.76 3.54
CA SER A 50 -4.49 2.53 2.78
C SER A 50 -4.84 4.01 2.77
N LYS A 51 -3.82 4.87 2.78
CA LYS A 51 -4.01 6.33 2.66
C LYS A 51 -4.79 6.64 1.39
N GLY A 52 -5.88 7.39 1.53
CA GLY A 52 -6.66 7.90 0.41
C GLY A 52 -5.80 8.81 -0.49
N ARG A 53 -5.94 8.67 -1.80
CA ARG A 53 -5.27 9.51 -2.80
C ARG A 53 -6.27 10.15 -3.77
N GLY A 54 -7.58 10.05 -3.51
CA GLY A 54 -8.63 10.63 -4.35
C GLY A 54 -8.69 10.02 -5.76
N PHE A 55 -9.18 10.80 -6.72
CA PHE A 55 -9.20 10.42 -8.14
C PHE A 55 -7.80 10.49 -8.72
N GLN A 56 -7.30 9.37 -9.27
CA GLN A 56 -5.96 9.30 -9.84
C GLN A 56 -5.97 8.79 -11.28
N GLY A 57 -5.12 9.41 -12.10
CA GLY A 57 -4.86 9.00 -13.47
C GLY A 57 -4.17 7.63 -13.57
N VAL A 58 -4.20 7.04 -14.77
CA VAL A 58 -3.70 5.67 -15.03
C VAL A 58 -2.23 5.46 -14.70
N VAL A 59 -1.38 6.48 -14.91
CA VAL A 59 0.05 6.41 -14.59
C VAL A 59 0.27 6.21 -13.09
N LYS A 60 -0.40 7.00 -12.23
CA LYS A 60 -0.23 6.89 -10.76
C LYS A 60 -1.00 5.71 -10.16
N ARG A 61 -2.17 5.38 -10.72
CA ARG A 61 -3.05 4.32 -10.19
C ARG A 61 -2.59 2.92 -10.58
N HIS A 62 -2.13 2.74 -11.81
CA HIS A 62 -1.85 1.43 -12.41
C HIS A 62 -0.41 1.28 -12.93
N GLY A 63 0.45 2.30 -12.80
CA GLY A 63 1.85 2.23 -13.21
C GLY A 63 2.08 2.27 -14.73
N PHE A 64 1.17 2.87 -15.50
CA PHE A 64 1.32 2.97 -16.96
C PHE A 64 2.47 3.92 -17.32
N SER A 65 3.23 3.61 -18.38
CA SER A 65 4.40 4.40 -18.81
C SER A 65 4.06 5.77 -19.39
N GLY A 66 2.86 5.93 -19.97
CA GLY A 66 2.47 7.16 -20.67
C GLY A 66 3.11 7.28 -22.06
N GLY A 67 3.14 8.51 -22.61
CA GLY A 67 3.78 8.81 -23.90
C GLY A 67 5.20 9.38 -23.74
N PRO A 68 6.03 9.38 -24.81
CA PRO A 68 7.32 10.05 -24.79
C PRO A 68 7.16 11.56 -24.54
N LYS A 69 8.15 12.17 -23.89
CA LYS A 69 8.15 13.61 -23.57
C LYS A 69 8.56 14.49 -24.77
N SER A 70 9.33 13.93 -25.71
CA SER A 70 9.89 14.64 -26.87
C SER A 70 9.47 13.96 -28.19
N HIS A 71 10.00 14.45 -29.32
CA HIS A 71 9.74 13.94 -30.68
C HIS A 71 8.28 14.06 -31.14
N GLY A 72 7.67 15.23 -30.94
CA GLY A 72 6.38 15.58 -31.56
C GLY A 72 5.14 14.94 -30.93
N GLN A 73 5.25 14.37 -29.73
CA GLN A 73 4.07 13.93 -28.98
C GLN A 73 3.19 15.12 -28.58
N LYS A 74 1.87 14.91 -28.67
CA LYS A 74 0.87 15.84 -28.13
C LYS A 74 0.85 15.78 -26.59
N ASP A 75 -0.14 16.40 -25.96
CA ASP A 75 -0.47 16.45 -24.53
C ASP A 75 -0.71 15.09 -23.82
N ARG A 76 -0.23 13.99 -24.39
CA ARG A 76 -0.55 12.60 -24.02
C ARG A 76 0.45 11.96 -23.07
N LEU A 77 1.27 12.75 -22.37
CA LEU A 77 2.29 12.24 -21.44
C LEU A 77 1.73 11.26 -20.40
N ARG A 78 0.48 11.44 -19.96
CA ARG A 78 -0.18 10.58 -18.96
C ARG A 78 -1.40 9.83 -19.49
N ALA A 79 -1.56 9.77 -20.81
CA ALA A 79 -2.68 9.09 -21.44
C ALA A 79 -2.58 7.55 -21.28
N PRO A 80 -3.72 6.83 -21.28
CA PRO A 80 -3.74 5.37 -21.15
C PRO A 80 -3.25 4.59 -22.38
N GLY A 81 -3.04 5.26 -23.52
CA GLY A 81 -2.85 4.60 -24.81
C GLY A 81 -4.16 4.02 -25.35
N SER A 82 -4.07 2.99 -26.18
CA SER A 82 -5.26 2.32 -26.72
C SER A 82 -6.06 1.60 -25.62
N ILE A 83 -7.39 1.75 -25.66
CA ILE A 83 -8.31 1.20 -24.66
C ILE A 83 -8.84 -0.18 -25.08
N GLY A 84 -8.76 -0.55 -26.36
CA GLY A 84 -9.26 -1.82 -26.89
C GLY A 84 -8.85 -2.11 -28.33
N ALA A 85 -9.30 -3.26 -28.84
CA ALA A 85 -9.15 -3.69 -30.22
C ALA A 85 -10.48 -3.55 -30.99
N THR A 86 -10.42 -3.56 -32.32
CA THR A 86 -11.58 -3.38 -33.22
C THR A 86 -12.71 -4.37 -32.94
N ALA A 87 -12.42 -5.68 -32.90
CA ALA A 87 -13.33 -6.69 -32.36
C ALA A 87 -12.95 -6.88 -30.88
N PRO A 88 -13.77 -6.44 -29.91
CA PRO A 88 -15.19 -6.76 -29.70
C PRO A 88 -16.14 -5.55 -29.72
N GLN A 89 -15.75 -4.44 -30.39
CA GLN A 89 -16.52 -3.18 -30.50
C GLN A 89 -16.94 -2.55 -29.15
N ARG A 90 -16.30 -2.97 -28.05
CA ARG A 90 -16.53 -2.43 -26.71
C ARG A 90 -15.25 -2.49 -25.89
N VAL A 91 -15.21 -1.71 -24.83
CA VAL A 91 -14.14 -1.83 -23.84
C VAL A 91 -14.38 -3.07 -22.98
N ILE A 92 -13.35 -3.92 -22.85
CA ILE A 92 -13.42 -5.14 -22.03
C ILE A 92 -13.62 -4.74 -20.56
N LYS A 93 -14.56 -5.42 -19.87
CA LYS A 93 -14.82 -5.19 -18.44
C LYS A 93 -13.53 -5.42 -17.64
N GLY A 94 -13.28 -4.57 -16.65
CA GLY A 94 -12.05 -4.62 -15.84
C GLY A 94 -10.83 -3.95 -16.48
N ARG A 95 -10.97 -3.28 -17.64
CA ARG A 95 -9.89 -2.48 -18.21
C ARG A 95 -9.42 -1.42 -17.21
N LYS A 96 -8.10 -1.39 -16.97
CA LYS A 96 -7.46 -0.46 -16.03
C LYS A 96 -7.60 0.98 -16.53
N MET A 97 -8.34 1.80 -15.78
CA MET A 97 -8.61 3.21 -16.09
C MET A 97 -8.37 4.12 -14.87
N ALA A 98 -8.42 5.43 -15.10
CA ALA A 98 -8.37 6.44 -14.03
C ALA A 98 -9.55 6.24 -13.05
N GLY A 99 -9.38 6.69 -11.81
CA GLY A 99 -10.42 6.57 -10.79
C GLY A 99 -9.90 6.62 -9.37
N HIS A 100 -10.77 6.36 -8.41
CA HIS A 100 -10.45 6.42 -6.98
C HIS A 100 -9.32 5.44 -6.60
N MET A 101 -8.30 5.97 -5.91
CA MET A 101 -7.12 5.25 -5.43
C MET A 101 -6.94 5.45 -3.92
N GLY A 102 -6.59 4.37 -3.23
CA GLY A 102 -6.44 4.36 -1.76
C GLY A 102 -7.77 4.09 -1.06
N GLN A 103 -7.79 4.26 0.26
CA GLN A 103 -8.94 3.98 1.14
C GLN A 103 -9.47 2.54 1.02
N LYS A 104 -8.62 1.62 0.55
CA LYS A 104 -8.91 0.19 0.50
C LYS A 104 -8.20 -0.52 1.64
N ARG A 105 -8.80 -1.60 2.12
CA ARG A 105 -8.18 -2.50 3.09
C ARG A 105 -7.00 -3.21 2.43
N ILE A 106 -5.82 -3.04 3.00
CA ILE A 106 -4.60 -3.73 2.60
C ILE A 106 -4.16 -4.60 3.78
N THR A 107 -3.71 -5.82 3.46
CA THR A 107 -3.12 -6.74 4.43
C THR A 107 -1.68 -6.99 4.02
N GLU A 108 -0.74 -6.75 4.93
CA GLU A 108 0.68 -7.04 4.74
C GLU A 108 1.15 -8.06 5.78
N LYS A 109 2.14 -8.88 5.40
CA LYS A 109 2.85 -9.77 6.33
C LYS A 109 4.12 -9.05 6.80
N LYS A 110 4.29 -8.88 8.11
CA LYS A 110 5.46 -8.24 8.71
C LYS A 110 5.95 -9.05 9.90
N LYS A 111 7.24 -8.91 10.20
CA LYS A 111 7.91 -9.56 11.33
C LYS A 111 7.87 -8.63 12.53
N ILE A 112 7.66 -9.17 13.73
CA ILE A 112 7.74 -8.37 14.94
C ILE A 112 9.18 -8.28 15.44
N VAL A 113 9.61 -7.07 15.79
CA VAL A 113 11.00 -6.76 16.13
C VAL A 113 11.22 -6.75 17.65
N SER A 114 10.38 -6.05 18.40
CA SER A 114 10.44 -5.94 19.86
C SER A 114 9.06 -5.58 20.40
N PHE A 115 8.86 -5.80 21.69
CA PHE A 115 7.69 -5.35 22.45
C PHE A 115 8.20 -4.68 23.71
N ASP A 116 7.58 -3.56 24.06
CA ASP A 116 7.77 -2.86 25.33
C ASP A 116 6.44 -2.88 26.09
#